data_AF-A0A1L1SUL4-F1
#
_entry.id   AF-A0A1L1SUL4-F1
#
_cell.length_a   1.000
_cell.length_b   1.000
_cell.length_c   1.000
_cell.angle_alpha   90.00
_cell.angle_beta   90.00
_cell.angle_gamma   90.00
#
_symmetry.space_group_name_H-M   'P 1'
#
loop_
_entity.id
_entity.type
_entity.pdbx_description
1 polymer ?
#
loop_
_entity_poly.entity_id
_entity_poly.type
_entity_poly.pdbx_seq_one_letter_code
_entity_poly.pdbx_strand_id
1 'polypeptide(L)'
;MPGKVICSPEALCMKPFSQHEGYEQLVRTELGSLRKGTLVVSKSWALDLGLQEKQEVIWDVLHISQGSLLTLHVFVQGDENLEGNSSLLGKLGAELKGYYKQIALTLKQTLVNHCGYTAKIGIIVKITYLGHKTMCLYDSSAKICYPQIYYLTTKAVKDLEKALAEILGSYESFYSLPRRNWDSFMSAFLNVGSYIVYFSRNVLTHIRI
;
A
#
# COMPACT_ATOMS: atom_id res chain seq x y z
N MET A 1 4.32 10.54 22.70
CA MET A 1 3.38 10.26 21.59
C MET A 1 4.21 9.71 20.44
N PRO A 2 3.76 8.73 19.65
CA PRO A 2 4.42 8.42 18.39
C PRO A 2 4.06 9.54 17.40
N GLY A 3 5.08 10.25 16.93
CA GLY A 3 4.98 11.29 15.91
C GLY A 3 4.41 10.78 14.59
N LYS A 4 3.63 11.67 13.96
CA LYS A 4 2.85 11.44 12.76
C LYS A 4 3.57 12.03 11.56
N VAL A 5 3.96 11.21 10.59
CA VAL A 5 4.48 11.69 9.30
C VAL A 5 3.30 11.93 8.36
N ILE A 6 3.15 13.18 7.91
CA ILE A 6 2.19 13.58 6.89
C ILE A 6 2.98 13.79 5.59
N CYS A 7 2.83 12.86 4.63
CA CYS A 7 3.43 12.98 3.31
C CYS A 7 2.35 13.18 2.25
N SER A 8 2.72 13.86 1.18
CA SER A 8 1.91 13.88 -0.04
C SER A 8 2.18 12.59 -0.84
N PRO A 9 1.20 12.05 -1.58
CA PRO A 9 1.38 10.85 -2.40
C PRO A 9 2.59 10.95 -3.35
N GLU A 10 2.85 12.16 -3.84
CA GLU A 10 3.97 12.50 -4.72
C GLU A 10 5.33 12.16 -4.08
N ALA A 11 5.50 12.49 -2.80
CA ALA A 11 6.75 12.23 -2.08
C ALA A 11 7.01 10.73 -1.85
N LEU A 12 5.95 9.91 -1.80
CA LEU A 12 6.07 8.45 -1.57
C LEU A 12 6.54 7.69 -2.81
N CYS A 13 6.22 8.19 -4.00
CA CYS A 13 6.55 7.51 -5.25
C CYS A 13 8.01 7.73 -5.70
N MET A 14 8.68 8.79 -5.22
CA MET A 14 9.98 9.24 -5.75
C MET A 14 11.12 8.21 -5.73
N LYS A 15 11.10 7.21 -4.82
CA LYS A 15 12.23 6.28 -4.65
C LYS A 15 12.00 4.85 -5.10
N PRO A 16 10.85 4.19 -4.79
CA PRO A 16 10.56 2.86 -5.34
C PRO A 16 10.58 2.85 -6.88
N PHE A 17 10.26 4.01 -7.49
CA PHE A 17 10.19 4.18 -8.94
C PHE A 17 11.30 5.10 -9.50
N SER A 18 12.35 5.39 -8.70
CA SER A 18 13.45 6.28 -9.13
C SER A 18 14.19 5.80 -10.38
N GLN A 19 14.17 4.49 -10.65
CA GLN A 19 14.75 3.91 -11.87
C GLN A 19 13.78 3.90 -13.06
N HIS A 20 12.51 4.26 -12.84
CA HIS A 20 11.41 4.15 -13.80
C HIS A 20 10.44 5.33 -13.64
N GLU A 21 10.83 6.55 -14.07
CA GLU A 21 10.01 7.77 -13.96
C GLU A 21 8.57 7.59 -14.50
N GLY A 22 8.40 6.79 -15.56
CA GLY A 22 7.07 6.47 -16.11
C GLY A 22 6.14 5.75 -15.12
N TYR A 23 6.67 4.83 -14.31
CA TYR A 23 5.90 4.12 -13.29
C TYR A 23 5.53 5.01 -12.12
N GLU A 24 6.39 5.96 -11.77
CA GLU A 24 6.11 6.92 -10.71
C GLU A 24 4.81 7.68 -11.00
N GLN A 25 4.65 8.20 -12.22
CA GLN A 25 3.47 8.97 -12.61
C GLN A 25 2.20 8.10 -12.62
N LEU A 26 2.31 6.85 -13.07
CA LEU A 26 1.21 5.90 -13.04
C LEU A 26 0.75 5.60 -11.60
N VAL A 27 1.68 5.32 -10.70
CA VAL A 27 1.35 5.08 -9.29
C VAL A 27 0.79 6.33 -8.62
N ARG A 28 1.32 7.52 -8.92
CA ARG A 28 0.76 8.79 -8.43
C ARG A 28 -0.68 8.97 -8.86
N THR A 29 -1.02 8.59 -10.09
CA THR A 29 -2.39 8.64 -10.60
C THR A 29 -3.30 7.68 -9.83
N GLU A 30 -2.86 6.43 -9.64
CA GLU A 30 -3.60 5.42 -8.88
C GLU A 30 -3.81 5.84 -7.42
N LEU A 31 -2.76 6.30 -6.74
CA LEU A 31 -2.83 6.76 -5.35
C LEU A 31 -3.62 8.07 -5.19
N GLY A 32 -3.53 8.99 -6.16
CA GLY A 32 -4.28 10.25 -6.17
C GLY A 32 -5.79 10.03 -6.23
N SER A 33 -6.24 8.91 -6.80
CA SER A 33 -7.66 8.51 -6.85
C SER A 33 -8.20 8.01 -5.49
N LEU A 34 -7.33 7.64 -4.55
CA LEU A 34 -7.74 7.04 -3.28
C LEU A 34 -8.50 8.02 -2.39
N ARG A 35 -9.40 7.47 -1.56
CA ARG A 35 -10.04 8.24 -0.50
C ARG A 35 -8.98 8.70 0.51
N LYS A 36 -9.22 9.82 1.19
CA LYS A 36 -8.33 10.31 2.24
C LYS A 36 -8.21 9.28 3.36
N GLY A 37 -6.99 8.99 3.79
CA GLY A 37 -6.74 7.98 4.81
C GLY A 37 -5.25 7.83 5.15
N THR A 38 -4.87 6.61 5.43
CA THR A 38 -3.53 6.21 5.86
C THR A 38 -3.01 5.15 4.90
N LEU A 39 -1.79 5.33 4.40
CA LEU A 39 -1.04 4.32 3.68
C LEU A 39 -0.02 3.72 4.64
N VAL A 40 -0.13 2.43 4.90
CA VAL A 40 0.87 1.67 5.64
C VAL A 40 1.80 1.04 4.62
N VAL A 41 3.02 1.56 4.61
CA VAL A 41 4.07 1.25 3.66
C VAL A 41 5.01 0.27 4.35
N SER A 42 5.10 -0.94 3.83
CA SER A 42 6.11 -1.90 4.21
C SER A 42 7.23 -1.88 3.17
N LYS A 43 8.45 -2.27 3.56
CA LYS A 43 9.47 -2.65 2.56
C LYS A 43 8.96 -3.81 1.70
N SER A 44 8.23 -4.74 2.33
CA SER A 44 7.58 -5.88 1.71
C SER A 44 6.63 -6.51 2.71
N TRP A 45 5.33 -6.46 2.42
CA TRP A 45 4.35 -7.11 3.29
C TRP A 45 4.59 -8.62 3.41
N ALA A 46 5.23 -9.22 2.41
CA ALA A 46 5.65 -10.61 2.48
C ALA A 46 6.69 -10.82 3.59
N LEU A 47 7.77 -10.05 3.60
CA LEU A 47 8.84 -10.18 4.60
C LEU A 47 8.33 -9.94 6.01
N ASP A 48 7.53 -8.89 6.22
CA ASP A 48 6.96 -8.54 7.53
C ASP A 48 5.99 -9.61 8.07
N LEU A 49 5.49 -10.48 7.19
CA LEU A 49 4.61 -11.60 7.52
C LEU A 49 5.32 -12.97 7.45
N GLY A 50 6.64 -12.99 7.26
CA GLY A 50 7.44 -14.22 7.18
C GLY A 50 7.21 -15.04 5.90
N LEU A 51 6.77 -14.39 4.82
CA LEU A 51 6.52 -14.99 3.51
C LEU A 51 7.63 -14.61 2.51
N GLN A 52 7.81 -15.43 1.48
CA GLN A 52 8.80 -15.19 0.43
C GLN A 52 8.33 -14.08 -0.52
N GLU A 53 9.23 -13.18 -0.90
CA GLU A 53 8.94 -12.09 -1.83
C GLU A 53 8.72 -12.56 -3.26
N LYS A 54 8.01 -11.74 -4.04
CA LYS A 54 7.83 -11.92 -5.48
C LYS A 54 8.56 -10.82 -6.22
N GLN A 55 9.49 -11.20 -7.11
CA GLN A 55 10.37 -10.26 -7.81
C GLN A 55 9.61 -9.33 -8.76
N GLU A 56 8.43 -9.77 -9.23
CA GLU A 56 7.58 -9.01 -10.14
C GLU A 56 6.88 -7.83 -9.44
N VAL A 57 6.83 -7.83 -8.10
CA VAL A 57 6.17 -6.78 -7.32
C VAL A 57 7.19 -5.68 -7.03
N ILE A 58 6.91 -4.48 -7.53
CA ILE A 58 7.71 -3.30 -7.20
C ILE A 58 7.35 -2.79 -5.81
N TRP A 59 6.04 -2.78 -5.51
CA TRP A 59 5.56 -2.18 -4.29
C TRP A 59 4.20 -2.71 -3.86
N ASP A 60 4.03 -2.99 -2.58
CA ASP A 60 2.73 -3.21 -1.97
C ASP A 60 2.47 -2.28 -0.78
N VAL A 61 1.25 -1.78 -0.69
CA VAL A 61 0.86 -0.76 0.28
C VAL A 61 -0.55 -0.99 0.77
N LEU A 62 -0.75 -0.88 2.08
CA LEU A 62 -2.03 -1.09 2.71
C LEU A 62 -2.72 0.25 2.96
N HIS A 63 -3.89 0.43 2.37
CA HIS A 63 -4.69 1.64 2.48
C HIS A 63 -5.83 1.46 3.48
N ILE A 64 -5.84 2.34 4.49
CA ILE A 64 -6.83 2.43 5.56
C ILE A 64 -7.61 3.75 5.39
N SER A 65 -8.91 3.67 5.13
CA SER A 65 -9.78 4.84 5.07
C SER A 65 -11.10 4.58 5.78
N GLN A 66 -11.61 5.58 6.48
CA GLN A 66 -12.92 5.50 7.10
C GLN A 66 -14.00 5.31 6.03
N GLY A 67 -14.99 4.45 6.32
CA GLY A 67 -16.10 4.17 5.41
C GLY A 67 -15.68 3.42 4.15
N SER A 68 -14.50 2.81 4.12
CA SER A 68 -14.07 1.87 3.08
C SER A 68 -13.64 0.54 3.70
N LEU A 69 -13.38 -0.45 2.85
CA LEU A 69 -12.71 -1.68 3.24
C LEU A 69 -11.20 -1.43 3.36
N LEU A 70 -10.53 -2.23 4.18
CA LEU A 70 -9.06 -2.26 4.20
C LEU A 70 -8.58 -2.77 2.84
N THR A 71 -7.66 -2.08 2.17
CA THR A 71 -7.26 -2.43 0.80
C THR A 71 -5.75 -2.56 0.69
N LEU A 72 -5.26 -3.72 0.26
CA LEU A 72 -3.88 -3.96 -0.13
C LEU A 72 -3.74 -3.70 -1.63
N HIS A 73 -3.01 -2.64 -1.95
CA HIS A 73 -2.64 -2.28 -3.31
C HIS A 73 -1.29 -2.89 -3.64
N VAL A 74 -1.19 -3.51 -4.80
CA VAL A 74 0.01 -4.19 -5.29
C VAL A 74 0.34 -3.63 -6.66
N PHE A 75 1.55 -3.14 -6.82
CA PHE A 75 2.06 -2.58 -8.06
C PHE A 75 3.13 -3.52 -8.63
N VAL A 76 2.85 -4.02 -9.82
CA VAL A 76 3.64 -5.03 -10.52
C VAL A 76 4.39 -4.36 -11.65
N GLN A 77 5.67 -4.71 -11.82
CA GLN A 77 6.50 -4.21 -12.88
C GLN A 77 5.95 -4.59 -14.26
N GLY A 78 5.96 -3.62 -15.16
CA GLY A 78 5.71 -3.88 -16.56
C GLY A 78 6.93 -4.45 -17.27
N ASP A 79 6.67 -5.39 -18.17
CA ASP A 79 7.59 -5.82 -19.20
C ASP A 79 6.93 -5.53 -20.56
N GLU A 80 7.61 -4.80 -21.43
CA GLU A 80 7.12 -4.47 -22.78
C GLU A 80 6.76 -5.73 -23.58
N ASN A 81 7.40 -6.88 -23.29
CA ASN A 81 7.09 -8.16 -23.91
C ASN A 81 5.79 -8.80 -23.40
N LEU A 82 5.38 -8.45 -22.17
CA LEU A 82 4.11 -8.88 -21.58
C LEU A 82 2.96 -7.97 -22.00
N GLU A 83 3.26 -6.71 -22.31
CA GLU A 83 2.28 -5.73 -22.71
C GLU A 83 1.69 -6.05 -24.10
N GLY A 84 0.37 -6.28 -24.14
CA GLY A 84 -0.32 -6.77 -25.34
C GLY A 84 -0.52 -8.29 -25.38
N ASN A 85 0.19 -9.06 -24.54
CA ASN A 85 -0.06 -10.49 -24.39
C ASN A 85 -1.05 -10.77 -23.24
N SER A 86 -2.34 -10.66 -23.57
CA SER A 86 -3.45 -10.88 -22.62
C SER A 86 -3.37 -12.25 -21.91
N SER A 87 -2.86 -13.29 -22.57
CA SER A 87 -2.72 -14.62 -21.98
C SER A 87 -1.66 -14.66 -20.86
N LEU A 88 -0.49 -14.06 -21.09
CA LEU A 88 0.57 -14.00 -20.08
C LEU A 88 0.18 -13.09 -18.90
N LEU A 89 -0.42 -11.92 -19.18
CA LEU A 89 -0.95 -11.05 -18.12
C LEU A 89 -2.04 -11.74 -17.30
N GLY A 90 -2.89 -12.55 -17.94
CA GLY A 90 -3.88 -13.38 -17.26
C GLY A 90 -3.27 -14.42 -16.33
N LYS A 91 -2.17 -15.08 -16.75
CA LYS A 91 -1.43 -16.04 -15.92
C LYS A 91 -0.77 -15.35 -14.73
N LEU A 92 -0.07 -14.25 -14.96
CA LEU A 92 0.57 -13.45 -13.92
C LEU A 92 -0.46 -12.97 -12.88
N GLY A 93 -1.60 -12.43 -13.35
CA GLY A 93 -2.69 -12.00 -12.47
C GLY A 93 -3.28 -13.16 -11.65
N ALA A 94 -3.39 -14.36 -12.23
CA ALA A 94 -3.89 -15.53 -11.52
C ALA A 94 -2.92 -16.03 -10.44
N GLU A 95 -1.62 -16.05 -10.73
CA GLU A 95 -0.57 -16.42 -9.78
C GLU A 95 -0.51 -15.43 -8.61
N LEU A 96 -0.38 -14.13 -8.92
CA LEU A 96 -0.28 -13.09 -7.90
C LEU A 96 -1.56 -12.99 -7.06
N LYS A 97 -2.74 -13.26 -7.65
CA LYS A 97 -3.99 -13.36 -6.90
C LYS A 97 -3.92 -14.43 -5.81
N GLY A 98 -3.38 -15.62 -6.12
CA GLY A 98 -3.26 -16.71 -5.13
C GLY A 98 -2.32 -16.30 -4.00
N TYR A 99 -1.16 -15.77 -4.37
CA TYR A 99 -0.15 -15.29 -3.45
C TYR A 99 -0.65 -14.16 -2.54
N TYR A 100 -1.25 -13.10 -3.09
CA TYR A 100 -1.73 -11.98 -2.27
C TYR A 100 -2.97 -12.28 -1.45
N LYS A 101 -3.76 -13.30 -1.83
CA LYS A 101 -4.77 -13.85 -0.93
C LYS A 101 -4.15 -14.49 0.31
N GLN A 102 -3.02 -15.17 0.14
CA GLN A 102 -2.28 -15.73 1.27
C GLN A 102 -1.70 -14.63 2.15
N ILE A 103 -1.08 -13.59 1.57
CA ILE A 103 -0.61 -12.40 2.29
C ILE A 103 -1.73 -11.76 3.11
N ALA A 104 -2.89 -11.51 2.48
CA ALA A 104 -4.04 -10.93 3.16
C ALA A 104 -4.59 -11.82 4.29
N LEU A 105 -4.61 -13.14 4.09
CA LEU A 105 -5.02 -14.10 5.13
C LEU A 105 -4.05 -14.10 6.30
N THR A 106 -2.75 -14.15 6.04
CA THR A 106 -1.70 -14.10 7.07
C THR A 106 -1.76 -12.78 7.83
N LEU A 107 -1.87 -11.63 7.14
CA LEU A 107 -2.03 -10.33 7.79
C LEU A 107 -3.24 -10.30 8.73
N LYS A 108 -4.38 -10.84 8.29
CA LYS A 108 -5.58 -10.94 9.12
C LYS A 108 -5.35 -11.82 10.34
N GLN A 109 -4.68 -12.96 10.19
CA GLN A 109 -4.34 -13.86 11.30
C GLN A 109 -3.39 -13.19 12.29
N THR A 110 -2.37 -12.47 11.81
CA THR A 110 -1.43 -11.71 12.66
C THR A 110 -2.16 -10.63 13.44
N LEU A 111 -3.06 -9.86 12.81
CA LEU A 111 -3.87 -8.86 13.51
C LEU A 111 -4.70 -9.48 14.65
N VAL A 112 -5.30 -10.65 14.43
CA VAL A 112 -6.11 -11.32 15.45
C VAL A 112 -5.23 -11.92 16.55
N ASN A 113 -4.24 -12.71 16.17
CA ASN A 113 -3.47 -13.55 17.09
C ASN A 113 -2.41 -12.77 17.87
N HIS A 114 -1.75 -11.81 17.21
CA HIS A 114 -0.67 -11.03 17.82
C HIS A 114 -1.20 -9.76 18.48
N CYS A 115 -2.09 -9.03 17.82
CA CYS A 115 -2.55 -7.72 18.30
C CYS A 115 -3.90 -7.77 19.05
N GLY A 116 -4.54 -8.95 19.14
CA GLY A 116 -5.86 -9.10 19.74
C GLY A 116 -6.96 -8.34 19.00
N TYR A 117 -6.80 -8.09 17.69
CA TYR A 117 -7.77 -7.32 16.91
C TYR A 117 -9.06 -8.13 16.70
N THR A 118 -10.16 -7.72 17.34
CA THR A 118 -11.42 -8.48 17.35
C THR A 118 -12.48 -7.97 16.38
N ALA A 119 -12.29 -6.78 15.79
CA ALA A 119 -13.27 -6.23 14.85
C ALA A 119 -13.27 -7.01 13.53
N LYS A 120 -14.44 -7.10 12.89
CA LYS A 120 -14.57 -7.77 11.59
C LYS A 120 -13.81 -6.99 10.53
N ILE A 121 -12.86 -7.66 9.88
CA ILE A 121 -12.07 -7.08 8.82
C ILE A 121 -12.07 -7.94 7.56
N GLY A 122 -12.26 -7.26 6.43
CA GLY A 122 -12.07 -7.78 5.09
C GLY A 122 -10.93 -6.99 4.45
N ILE A 123 -9.96 -7.70 3.87
CA ILE A 123 -8.86 -7.11 3.13
C ILE A 123 -9.16 -7.30 1.65
N ILE A 124 -9.34 -6.20 0.93
CA ILE A 124 -9.42 -6.17 -0.52
C ILE A 124 -7.99 -6.26 -1.07
N VAL A 125 -7.79 -7.04 -2.11
CA VAL A 125 -6.52 -7.09 -2.86
C VAL A 125 -6.76 -6.49 -4.23
N LYS A 126 -5.96 -5.49 -4.59
CA LYS A 126 -5.94 -4.87 -5.92
C LYS A 126 -4.54 -4.96 -6.50
N ILE A 127 -4.42 -5.63 -7.65
CA ILE A 127 -3.15 -5.83 -8.35
C ILE A 127 -3.18 -5.01 -9.63
N THR A 128 -2.28 -4.04 -9.71
CA THR A 128 -2.12 -3.12 -10.82
C THR A 128 -0.78 -3.36 -11.51
N TYR A 129 -0.84 -3.66 -12.79
CA TYR A 129 0.32 -3.74 -13.68
C TYR A 129 0.69 -2.34 -14.18
N LEU A 130 1.97 -2.00 -14.12
CA LEU A 130 2.51 -0.73 -14.57
C LEU A 130 3.21 -0.90 -15.92
N GLY A 131 2.48 -0.77 -17.03
CA GLY A 131 3.06 -0.79 -18.39
C GLY A 131 3.20 0.61 -18.98
N HIS A 132 2.91 0.78 -20.28
CA HIS A 132 2.68 2.09 -20.89
C HIS A 132 1.46 2.79 -20.28
N LYS A 133 0.53 2.01 -19.73
CA LYS A 133 -0.62 2.46 -18.92
C LYS A 133 -0.86 1.50 -17.76
N THR A 134 -1.62 1.95 -16.76
CA THR A 134 -2.06 1.04 -15.69
C THR A 134 -3.08 0.03 -16.21
N MET A 135 -2.94 -1.22 -15.78
CA MET A 135 -3.90 -2.28 -16.06
C MET A 135 -4.23 -3.04 -14.79
N CYS A 136 -5.52 -3.20 -14.48
CA CYS A 136 -5.97 -4.01 -13.36
C CYS A 136 -5.85 -5.50 -13.73
N LEU A 137 -4.94 -6.21 -13.06
CA LEU A 137 -4.80 -7.67 -13.19
C LEU A 137 -5.79 -8.40 -12.29
N TYR A 138 -6.10 -7.82 -11.14
CA TYR A 138 -7.02 -8.40 -10.18
C TYR A 138 -7.61 -7.36 -9.24
N ASP A 139 -8.93 -7.44 -9.01
CA ASP A 139 -9.62 -6.69 -7.97
C ASP A 139 -10.59 -7.62 -7.25
N SER A 140 -10.33 -7.91 -5.97
CA SER A 140 -11.23 -8.76 -5.19
C SER A 140 -12.58 -8.10 -4.88
N SER A 141 -12.65 -6.76 -4.90
CA SER A 141 -13.90 -6.02 -4.66
C SER A 141 -14.88 -6.09 -5.83
N ALA A 142 -14.38 -6.35 -7.05
CA ALA A 142 -15.23 -6.52 -8.24
C ALA A 142 -16.10 -7.80 -8.18
N LYS A 143 -15.78 -8.74 -7.29
CA LYS A 143 -16.47 -10.04 -7.20
C LYS A 143 -17.24 -10.25 -5.91
N ILE A 144 -17.00 -9.43 -4.88
CA ILE A 144 -17.51 -9.66 -3.53
C ILE A 144 -18.19 -8.39 -3.02
N CYS A 145 -19.49 -8.48 -2.75
CA CYS A 145 -20.22 -7.47 -2.01
C CYS A 145 -20.04 -7.71 -0.51
N TYR A 146 -19.27 -6.85 0.14
CA TYR A 146 -19.05 -6.96 1.59
C TYR A 146 -20.21 -6.33 2.36
N PRO A 147 -20.71 -7.00 3.42
CA PRO A 147 -21.64 -6.39 4.36
C PRO A 147 -21.06 -5.14 5.04
N GLN A 148 -21.94 -4.20 5.43
CA GLN A 148 -21.54 -2.92 6.03
C GLN A 148 -20.63 -3.06 7.25
N ILE A 149 -20.78 -4.14 8.02
CA ILE A 149 -19.97 -4.43 9.22
C ILE A 149 -18.46 -4.63 8.94
N TYR A 150 -18.06 -4.80 7.67
CA TYR A 150 -16.65 -4.91 7.27
C TYR A 150 -16.03 -3.54 6.90
N TYR A 151 -16.86 -2.50 6.76
CA TYR A 151 -16.38 -1.16 6.44
C TYR A 151 -15.82 -0.51 7.70
N LEU A 152 -14.67 0.17 7.54
CA LEU A 152 -13.91 0.70 8.66
C LEU A 152 -14.63 1.89 9.31
N THR A 153 -14.96 1.74 10.58
CA THR A 153 -15.41 2.86 11.42
C THR A 153 -14.21 3.68 11.89
N THR A 154 -14.44 4.90 12.39
CA THR A 154 -13.37 5.72 12.98
C THR A 154 -12.60 5.00 14.08
N LYS A 155 -13.29 4.18 14.89
CA LYS A 155 -12.65 3.37 15.93
C LYS A 155 -11.77 2.27 15.30
N ALA A 156 -12.31 1.53 14.32
CA ALA A 156 -11.58 0.47 13.64
C ALA A 156 -10.30 0.99 12.95
N VAL A 157 -10.34 2.18 12.35
CA VAL A 157 -9.14 2.83 11.76
C VAL A 157 -8.05 3.02 12.82
N LYS A 158 -8.39 3.60 13.98
CA LYS A 158 -7.41 3.85 15.06
C LYS A 158 -6.85 2.55 15.64
N ASP A 159 -7.71 1.56 15.85
CA ASP A 159 -7.30 0.26 16.37
C ASP A 159 -6.38 -0.46 15.38
N LEU A 160 -6.66 -0.37 14.07
CA LEU A 160 -5.82 -0.94 13.02
C LEU A 160 -4.47 -0.25 12.91
N GLU A 161 -4.43 1.08 12.90
CA GLU A 161 -3.17 1.82 12.87
C GLU A 161 -2.28 1.44 14.06
N LYS A 162 -2.87 1.28 15.25
CA LYS A 162 -2.14 0.84 16.43
C LYS A 162 -1.62 -0.60 16.29
N ALA A 163 -2.47 -1.53 15.85
CA ALA A 163 -2.09 -2.94 15.68
C ALA A 163 -1.00 -3.11 14.61
N LEU A 164 -1.12 -2.39 13.49
CA LEU A 164 -0.12 -2.42 12.43
C LEU A 164 1.20 -1.80 12.87
N ALA A 165 1.17 -0.73 13.67
CA ALA A 165 2.40 -0.15 14.21
C ALA A 165 3.19 -1.16 15.06
N GLU A 166 2.48 -2.02 15.79
CA GLU A 166 3.05 -3.10 16.60
C GLU A 166 3.63 -4.22 15.72
N ILE A 167 2.89 -4.69 14.70
CA ILE A 167 3.35 -5.73 13.75
C ILE A 167 4.63 -5.30 13.05
N LEU A 168 4.68 -4.05 12.59
CA LEU A 168 5.79 -3.54 11.80
C LEU A 168 7.01 -3.19 12.66
N GLY A 169 6.94 -3.38 13.98
CA GLY A 169 7.99 -2.96 14.90
C GLY A 169 8.25 -1.44 14.86
N SER A 170 7.34 -0.68 14.25
CA SER A 170 7.50 0.75 14.01
C SER A 170 7.23 1.54 15.29
N TYR A 171 8.21 1.56 16.19
CA TYR A 171 8.25 2.46 17.35
C TYR A 171 8.95 3.79 17.05
N GLU A 172 9.58 3.94 15.89
CA GLU A 172 10.26 5.19 15.54
C GLU A 172 9.37 6.12 14.72
N SER A 173 8.82 7.09 15.43
CA SER A 173 8.24 8.26 14.82
C SER A 173 9.32 9.22 14.33
N PHE A 174 9.43 9.38 13.02
CA PHE A 174 10.18 10.51 12.46
C PHE A 174 9.34 11.78 12.63
N TYR A 175 9.79 12.68 13.50
CA TYR A 175 9.23 14.02 13.64
C TYR A 175 9.76 14.92 12.52
N SER A 176 8.83 15.57 11.82
CA SER A 176 9.00 16.81 11.03
C SER A 176 10.42 17.12 10.56
N LEU A 177 10.80 16.61 9.39
CA LEU A 177 11.99 17.09 8.71
C LEU A 177 11.64 18.30 7.82
N PRO A 178 12.54 19.30 7.73
CA PRO A 178 12.38 20.40 6.81
C PRO A 178 12.28 19.86 5.38
N ARG A 179 11.41 20.48 4.57
CA ARG A 179 11.08 20.18 3.17
C ARG A 179 12.30 20.09 2.20
N ARG A 180 13.53 20.28 2.67
CA ARG A 180 14.74 20.49 1.87
C ARG A 180 15.65 19.28 1.68
N ASN A 181 15.37 18.11 2.27
CA ASN A 181 16.20 16.91 2.04
C ASN A 181 15.39 15.61 1.92
N TRP A 182 14.42 15.63 1.00
CA TRP A 182 13.50 14.51 0.75
C TRP A 182 14.19 13.27 0.16
N ASP A 183 15.22 13.43 -0.66
CA ASP A 183 15.93 12.28 -1.28
C ASP A 183 16.72 11.47 -0.24
N SER A 184 17.31 12.14 0.75
CA SER A 184 17.95 11.49 1.89
C SER A 184 16.93 10.87 2.86
N PHE A 185 15.73 11.44 2.98
CA PHE A 185 14.63 10.84 3.75
C PHE A 185 14.14 9.57 3.08
N MET A 186 13.80 9.60 1.79
CA MET A 186 13.38 8.42 1.05
C MET A 186 14.51 7.37 0.99
N SER A 187 15.74 7.87 0.81
CA SER A 187 17.03 7.34 1.27
C SER A 187 16.96 6.30 2.39
N ALA A 188 16.74 6.82 3.60
CA ALA A 188 16.60 6.05 4.83
C ALA A 188 15.25 5.33 4.96
N PHE A 189 14.16 5.92 4.47
CA PHE A 189 12.77 5.41 4.54
C PHE A 189 12.60 4.05 3.88
N LEU A 190 13.30 3.75 2.78
CA LEU A 190 13.24 2.40 2.18
C LEU A 190 14.33 1.45 2.70
N ASN A 191 15.34 1.98 3.39
CA ASN A 191 16.50 1.20 3.84
C ASN A 191 16.40 0.71 5.30
N VAL A 192 15.52 1.30 6.13
CA VAL A 192 15.60 1.14 7.60
C VAL A 192 14.36 0.46 8.24
N GLY A 193 13.21 0.34 7.56
CA GLY A 193 12.06 -0.36 8.16
C GLY A 193 10.73 -0.20 7.42
N SER A 194 9.63 -0.52 8.12
CA SER A 194 8.25 -0.34 7.67
C SER A 194 7.57 0.81 8.43
N TYR A 195 6.66 1.55 7.79
CA TYR A 195 6.15 2.84 8.28
C TYR A 195 4.64 3.05 8.04
N ILE A 196 4.02 3.85 8.90
CA ILE A 196 2.65 4.33 8.73
C ILE A 196 2.66 5.79 8.26
N VAL A 197 2.08 6.04 7.09
CA VAL A 197 2.04 7.37 6.46
C VAL A 197 0.61 7.86 6.35
N TYR A 198 0.34 9.07 6.85
CA TYR A 198 -0.96 9.70 6.69
C TYR A 198 -0.97 10.57 5.44
N PHE A 199 -1.97 10.40 4.58
CA PHE A 199 -2.12 11.20 3.37
C PHE A 199 -3.48 11.90 3.33
N SER A 200 -3.50 13.09 2.71
CA SER A 200 -4.70 13.91 2.58
C SER A 200 -4.75 14.48 1.18
N ARG A 201 -5.91 14.40 0.51
CA ARG A 201 -6.12 14.97 -0.83
C ARG A 201 -5.78 16.47 -0.93
N ASN A 202 -5.80 17.20 0.18
CA ASN A 202 -5.63 18.66 0.21
C ASN A 202 -4.17 19.16 0.19
N VAL A 203 -3.15 18.31 -0.01
CA VAL A 203 -1.77 18.80 -0.20
C VAL A 203 -1.56 19.39 -1.62
N LEU A 204 -2.59 19.34 -2.47
CA LEU A 204 -2.58 19.82 -3.86
C LEU A 204 -2.80 21.33 -4.07
N THR A 205 -2.91 22.18 -3.03
CA THR A 205 -3.22 23.62 -3.24
C THR A 205 -2.05 24.58 -3.14
N HIS A 206 -0.81 24.15 -2.84
CA HIS A 206 0.32 25.08 -2.68
C HIS A 206 1.60 24.65 -3.41
N ILE A 207 1.46 24.35 -4.70
CA ILE A 207 2.57 24.40 -5.66
C ILE A 207 2.08 25.22 -6.86
N ARG A 208 2.26 26.54 -6.79
CA ARG A 208 2.38 27.35 -8.01
C ARG A 208 3.83 27.17 -8.49
N ILE A 209 3.91 26.96 -9.81
CA ILE A 209 5.13 26.93 -10.65
C ILE A 209 6.06 28.10 -10.28
#